data_AF-A0A850Q3G8-F1
#
_entry.id   AF-A0A850Q3G8-F1
#
_cell.length_a   1.000
_cell.length_b   1.000
_cell.length_c   1.000
_cell.angle_alpha   90.00
_cell.angle_beta   90.00
_cell.angle_gamma   90.00
#
_symmetry.space_group_name_H-M   'P 1'
#
loop_
_entity.id
_entity.type
_entity.pdbx_description
1 polymer ?
#
loop_
_entity_poly.entity_id
_entity_poly.type
_entity_poly.pdbx_seq_one_letter_code
_entity_poly.pdbx_strand_id
1 'polypeptide(L)'
;MKNKFFKIIYSFLLYGFALVGVVFTGVFIAMRLHLTDVKGSIDSRNSFYNQVKDTASRINFAQDKIKYINNGVWMNSSEWMSLKEGIIKDKDLIDRVSTESGVPARLIVSSIIPEQLRFFTSNRESFKKYFEPLKILGTYTQFSYGISGIKMETAKQIEDNLKDRTSPFYLGTQYENVLDYQNVIDLDAQRLERFTNSHDHYYSYLYTAIYIKEIMAQWQNAGYSINDRPEVLSTLFNLGFAKSVPKENPDVGGSVITINNMDYTFGGLSYDFYYSAELSDIFPIVVQ
;
A
#
# COMPACT_ATOMS: atom_id res chain seq x y z
N MET A 1 22.98 24.33 -56.25
CA MET A 1 22.55 22.95 -55.94
C MET A 1 22.48 22.62 -54.44
N LYS A 2 23.35 23.16 -53.56
CA LYS A 2 23.32 22.89 -52.09
C LYS A 2 22.00 23.24 -51.37
N ASN A 3 21.29 24.30 -51.76
CA ASN A 3 20.04 24.72 -51.09
C ASN A 3 18.82 23.82 -51.32
N LYS A 4 18.73 23.09 -52.45
CA LYS A 4 17.61 22.17 -52.71
C LYS A 4 17.75 20.89 -51.89
N PHE A 5 18.96 20.35 -51.80
CA PHE A 5 19.26 19.16 -51.02
C PHE A 5 19.01 19.38 -49.53
N PHE A 6 19.44 20.53 -48.99
CA PHE A 6 19.20 20.90 -47.60
C PHE A 6 17.70 21.05 -47.28
N LYS A 7 16.91 21.66 -48.19
CA LYS A 7 15.45 21.77 -48.02
C LYS A 7 14.74 20.42 -48.01
N ILE A 8 15.20 19.46 -48.82
CA ILE A 8 14.63 18.11 -48.86
C ILE A 8 14.94 17.39 -47.54
N ILE A 9 16.17 17.43 -47.06
CA ILE A 9 16.56 16.83 -45.77
C ILE A 9 15.79 17.47 -44.61
N TYR A 10 15.72 18.80 -44.59
CA TYR A 10 14.98 19.53 -43.55
C TYR A 10 13.49 19.15 -43.54
N SER A 11 12.86 19.09 -44.72
CA SER A 11 11.44 18.71 -44.82
C SER A 11 11.23 17.26 -44.38
N PHE A 12 12.12 16.35 -44.78
CA PHE A 12 12.05 14.94 -44.38
C PHE A 12 12.16 14.78 -42.86
N LEU A 13 13.11 15.50 -42.23
CA LEU A 13 13.25 15.52 -40.78
C LEU A 13 12.03 16.15 -40.10
N LEU A 14 11.56 17.30 -40.58
CA LEU A 14 10.40 18.00 -40.01
C LEU A 14 9.14 17.14 -40.03
N TYR A 15 8.83 16.53 -41.18
CA TYR A 15 7.67 15.64 -41.30
C TYR A 15 7.87 14.33 -40.52
N GLY A 16 9.10 13.81 -40.45
CA GLY A 16 9.43 12.66 -39.61
C GLY A 16 9.18 12.93 -38.13
N PHE A 17 9.68 14.04 -37.60
CA PHE A 17 9.44 14.46 -36.21
C PHE A 17 7.96 14.75 -35.94
N ALA A 18 7.26 15.40 -36.88
CA ALA A 18 5.82 15.64 -36.75
C ALA A 18 5.01 14.32 -36.69
N LEU A 19 5.34 13.35 -37.53
CA LEU A 19 4.71 12.02 -37.53
C LEU A 19 4.94 11.31 -36.19
N VAL A 20 6.18 11.31 -35.70
CA VAL A 20 6.52 10.74 -34.39
C VAL A 20 5.72 11.43 -33.27
N GLY A 21 5.62 12.75 -33.30
CA GLY A 21 4.82 13.52 -32.36
C GLY A 21 3.33 13.17 -32.38
N VAL A 22 2.75 12.97 -33.57
CA VAL A 22 1.35 12.53 -33.72
C VAL A 22 1.15 11.12 -33.15
N VAL A 23 2.07 10.19 -33.41
CA VAL A 23 2.00 8.83 -32.86
C VAL A 23 2.06 8.85 -31.34
N PHE A 24 3.03 9.56 -30.74
CA PHE A 24 3.13 9.65 -29.28
C PHE A 24 1.92 10.34 -28.64
N THR A 25 1.39 11.39 -29.29
CA THR A 25 0.17 12.06 -28.81
C THR A 25 -1.03 11.13 -28.88
N GLY A 26 -1.16 10.35 -29.96
CA GLY A 26 -2.22 9.34 -30.10
C GLY A 26 -2.13 8.24 -29.04
N VAL A 27 -0.93 7.71 -28.79
CA VAL A 27 -0.68 6.73 -27.71
C VAL A 27 -1.01 7.33 -26.35
N PHE A 28 -0.56 8.56 -26.07
CA PHE A 28 -0.87 9.25 -24.81
C PHE A 28 -2.37 9.45 -24.61
N ILE A 29 -3.11 9.85 -25.65
CA ILE A 29 -4.57 9.99 -25.59
C ILE A 29 -5.22 8.62 -25.36
N ALA A 30 -4.77 7.57 -26.07
CA ALA A 30 -5.31 6.23 -25.92
C ALA A 30 -5.09 5.69 -24.50
N MET A 31 -3.90 5.91 -23.92
CA MET A 31 -3.61 5.59 -22.52
C MET A 31 -4.45 6.42 -21.55
N ARG A 32 -4.58 7.73 -21.78
CA ARG A 32 -5.37 8.63 -20.91
C ARG A 32 -6.87 8.31 -20.92
N LEU A 33 -7.38 7.82 -22.05
CA LEU A 33 -8.77 7.42 -22.21
C LEU A 33 -8.98 5.92 -21.94
N HIS A 34 -7.96 5.20 -21.47
CA HIS A 34 -8.03 3.78 -21.15
C HIS A 34 -8.47 2.89 -22.34
N LEU A 35 -8.22 3.33 -23.59
CA LEU A 35 -8.62 2.63 -24.82
C LEU A 35 -7.77 1.39 -25.10
N THR A 36 -6.62 1.28 -24.44
CA THR A 36 -5.68 0.15 -24.57
C THR A 36 -5.70 -0.79 -23.36
N ASP A 37 -6.61 -0.58 -22.41
CA ASP A 37 -6.71 -1.41 -21.22
C ASP A 37 -7.24 -2.80 -21.61
N VAL A 38 -6.36 -3.80 -21.51
CA VAL A 38 -6.73 -5.20 -21.74
C VAL A 38 -7.24 -5.74 -20.41
N LYS A 39 -8.48 -6.28 -20.37
CA LYS A 39 -9.01 -6.94 -19.17
C LYS A 39 -8.05 -8.04 -18.73
N GLY A 40 -7.34 -7.79 -17.63
CA GLY A 40 -6.31 -8.68 -17.12
C GLY A 40 -6.90 -9.73 -16.18
N SER A 41 -6.11 -10.75 -15.86
CA SER A 41 -6.44 -11.70 -14.78
C SER A 41 -6.59 -11.01 -13.42
N ILE A 42 -6.05 -9.80 -13.27
CA ILE A 42 -6.16 -8.97 -12.08
C ILE A 42 -7.59 -8.40 -11.95
N ASP A 43 -8.17 -7.91 -13.04
CA ASP A 43 -9.53 -7.32 -13.03
C ASP A 43 -10.60 -8.36 -12.71
N SER A 44 -10.45 -9.59 -13.24
CA SER A 44 -11.35 -10.69 -12.91
C SER A 44 -11.27 -11.07 -11.43
N ARG A 45 -10.07 -11.06 -10.84
CA ARG A 45 -9.86 -11.32 -9.41
C ARG A 45 -10.42 -10.20 -8.54
N ASN A 46 -10.29 -8.94 -8.94
CA ASN A 46 -10.80 -7.80 -8.18
C ASN A 46 -12.32 -7.68 -8.22
N SER A 47 -12.97 -8.13 -9.31
CA SER A 47 -14.43 -8.06 -9.47
C SER A 47 -15.20 -8.77 -8.35
N PHE A 48 -14.57 -9.78 -7.72
CA PHE A 48 -15.13 -10.51 -6.59
C PHE A 48 -15.32 -9.63 -5.35
N TYR A 49 -14.40 -8.69 -5.06
CA TYR A 49 -14.44 -7.91 -3.82
C TYR A 49 -15.69 -7.03 -3.70
N ASN A 50 -16.24 -6.62 -4.85
CA ASN A 50 -17.49 -5.85 -4.89
C ASN A 50 -18.75 -6.72 -4.75
N GLN A 51 -18.63 -8.03 -4.95
CA GLN A 51 -19.74 -8.98 -4.88
C GLN A 51 -19.94 -9.53 -3.46
N VAL A 52 -18.88 -9.59 -2.66
CA VAL A 52 -18.92 -10.24 -1.33
C VAL A 52 -18.96 -9.24 -0.18
N LYS A 53 -20.16 -9.15 0.41
CA LYS A 53 -20.51 -8.14 1.40
C LYS A 53 -20.35 -8.60 2.85
N ASP A 54 -20.51 -9.89 3.15
CA ASP A 54 -20.40 -10.41 4.53
C ASP A 54 -19.06 -11.10 4.81
N THR A 55 -18.65 -11.08 6.08
CA THR A 55 -17.36 -11.60 6.55
C THR A 55 -17.21 -13.10 6.34
N ALA A 56 -18.26 -13.90 6.57
CA ALA A 56 -18.17 -15.36 6.42
C ALA A 56 -17.87 -15.73 4.96
N SER A 57 -18.56 -15.10 4.02
CA SER A 57 -18.29 -15.26 2.59
C SER A 57 -16.90 -14.77 2.19
N ARG A 58 -16.36 -13.72 2.84
CA ARG A 58 -14.97 -13.27 2.61
C ARG A 58 -13.94 -14.29 3.09
N ILE A 59 -14.13 -14.82 4.31
CA ILE A 59 -13.27 -15.85 4.88
C ILE A 59 -13.30 -17.10 3.99
N ASN A 60 -14.49 -17.60 3.66
CA ASN A 60 -14.66 -18.79 2.83
C ASN A 60 -13.98 -18.62 1.48
N PHE A 61 -14.17 -17.47 0.82
CA PHE A 61 -13.51 -17.22 -0.46
C PHE A 61 -12.00 -17.12 -0.35
N ALA A 62 -11.47 -16.41 0.65
CA ALA A 62 -10.03 -16.32 0.83
C ALA A 62 -9.41 -17.70 1.07
N GLN A 63 -10.04 -18.51 1.92
CA GLN A 63 -9.60 -19.88 2.20
C GLN A 63 -9.73 -20.79 0.98
N ASP A 64 -10.82 -20.73 0.23
CA ASP A 64 -11.00 -21.48 -1.01
C ASP A 64 -9.95 -21.07 -2.04
N LYS A 65 -9.78 -19.77 -2.28
CA LYS A 65 -8.76 -19.21 -3.18
C LYS A 65 -7.37 -19.73 -2.81
N ILE A 66 -7.02 -19.70 -1.53
CA ILE A 66 -5.73 -20.20 -1.01
C ILE A 66 -5.59 -21.71 -1.26
N LYS A 67 -6.64 -22.48 -0.99
CA LYS A 67 -6.67 -23.94 -1.20
C LYS A 67 -6.52 -24.32 -2.69
N TYR A 68 -7.09 -23.53 -3.61
CA TYR A 68 -7.00 -23.77 -5.05
C TYR A 68 -5.62 -23.43 -5.64
N ILE A 69 -4.89 -22.45 -5.09
CA ILE A 69 -3.62 -21.96 -5.68
C ILE A 69 -2.40 -22.73 -5.13
N ASN A 70 -2.50 -24.07 -5.02
CA ASN A 70 -1.56 -24.94 -4.28
C ASN A 70 -0.08 -24.97 -4.76
N ASN A 71 0.44 -23.99 -5.52
CA ASN A 71 1.86 -23.89 -5.95
C ASN A 71 2.34 -22.48 -6.39
N GLY A 72 1.92 -21.39 -5.75
CA GLY A 72 2.46 -20.05 -6.10
C GLY A 72 1.99 -18.87 -5.28
N VAL A 73 1.24 -19.12 -4.21
CA VAL A 73 0.78 -18.07 -3.29
C VAL A 73 1.99 -17.56 -2.55
N TRP A 74 2.15 -16.25 -2.48
CA TRP A 74 3.18 -15.55 -1.70
C TRP A 74 3.54 -16.21 -0.35
N MET A 75 2.58 -16.89 0.31
CA MET A 75 2.77 -17.70 1.53
C MET A 75 3.81 -18.83 1.45
N ASN A 76 4.12 -19.37 0.28
CA ASN A 76 5.13 -20.42 0.14
C ASN A 76 6.53 -19.87 -0.18
N SER A 77 6.68 -18.54 -0.25
CA SER A 77 7.96 -17.90 -0.59
C SER A 77 8.89 -17.80 0.62
N SER A 78 10.20 -17.82 0.37
CA SER A 78 11.21 -17.52 1.41
C SER A 78 11.03 -16.11 2.00
N GLU A 79 10.59 -15.19 1.14
CA GLU A 79 10.29 -13.80 1.43
C GLU A 79 9.18 -13.70 2.48
N TRP A 80 8.07 -14.43 2.29
CA TRP A 80 7.01 -14.53 3.29
C TRP A 80 7.49 -15.14 4.60
N MET A 81 8.21 -16.27 4.55
CA MET A 81 8.69 -16.92 5.78
C MET A 81 9.58 -15.99 6.60
N SER A 82 10.40 -15.18 5.94
CA SER A 82 11.26 -14.22 6.63
C SER A 82 10.49 -12.99 7.14
N LEU A 83 9.52 -12.50 6.37
CA LEU A 83 8.60 -11.44 6.79
C LEU A 83 7.78 -11.86 8.02
N LYS A 84 7.23 -13.07 8.02
CA LYS A 84 6.44 -13.65 9.10
C LYS A 84 7.21 -13.61 10.42
N GLU A 85 8.45 -14.10 10.44
CA GLU A 85 9.30 -14.07 11.63
C GLU A 85 9.63 -12.64 12.09
N GLY A 86 9.85 -11.71 11.14
CA GLY A 86 10.04 -10.29 11.45
C GLY A 86 8.81 -9.66 12.13
N ILE A 87 7.61 -9.96 11.62
CA ILE A 87 6.36 -9.48 12.22
C ILE A 87 6.16 -10.09 13.62
N ILE A 88 6.47 -11.37 13.81
CA ILE A 88 6.34 -12.04 15.12
C ILE A 88 7.25 -11.38 16.17
N LYS A 89 8.47 -10.99 15.80
CA LYS A 89 9.39 -10.26 16.69
C LYS A 89 8.82 -8.92 17.15
N ASP A 90 8.04 -8.25 16.28
CA ASP A 90 7.40 -6.97 16.57
C ASP A 90 6.01 -7.11 17.20
N LYS A 91 5.57 -8.32 17.59
CA LYS A 91 4.20 -8.57 18.08
C LYS A 91 3.77 -7.61 19.20
N ASP A 92 4.55 -7.51 20.27
CA ASP A 92 4.17 -6.68 21.42
C ASP A 92 4.07 -5.20 21.06
N LEU A 93 4.89 -4.76 20.10
CA LEU A 93 4.87 -3.41 19.55
C LEU A 93 3.62 -3.15 18.73
N ILE A 94 3.25 -4.10 17.86
CA ILE A 94 2.03 -4.05 17.05
C ILE A 94 0.79 -4.04 17.95
N ASP A 95 0.75 -4.87 19.00
CA ASP A 95 -0.37 -4.93 19.94
C ASP A 95 -0.52 -3.63 20.73
N ARG A 96 0.61 -3.04 21.15
CA ARG A 96 0.63 -1.73 21.78
C ARG A 96 0.05 -0.66 20.86
N VAL A 97 0.56 -0.57 19.63
CA VAL A 97 0.06 0.40 18.64
C VAL A 97 -1.42 0.15 18.32
N SER A 98 -1.84 -1.11 18.26
CA SER A 98 -3.25 -1.47 18.05
C SER A 98 -4.13 -0.92 19.17
N THR A 99 -3.68 -1.03 20.41
CA THR A 99 -4.38 -0.51 21.59
C THR A 99 -4.44 1.02 21.58
N GLU A 100 -3.30 1.69 21.36
CA GLU A 100 -3.20 3.15 21.38
C GLU A 100 -3.98 3.81 20.23
N SER A 101 -3.87 3.24 19.02
CA SER A 101 -4.57 3.76 17.84
C SER A 101 -6.04 3.33 17.81
N GLY A 102 -6.41 2.20 18.42
CA GLY A 102 -7.71 1.55 18.24
C GLY A 102 -7.92 1.00 16.82
N VAL A 103 -6.84 0.68 16.10
CA VAL A 103 -6.86 -0.05 14.82
C VAL A 103 -6.44 -1.49 15.08
N PRO A 104 -7.17 -2.52 14.62
CA PRO A 104 -6.82 -3.92 14.85
C PRO A 104 -5.41 -4.25 14.35
N ALA A 105 -4.63 -4.94 15.18
CA ALA A 105 -3.27 -5.40 14.85
C ALA A 105 -3.21 -6.10 13.48
N ARG A 106 -4.16 -6.98 13.19
CA ARG A 106 -4.23 -7.69 11.90
C ARG A 106 -4.42 -6.75 10.71
N LEU A 107 -5.17 -5.66 10.87
CA LEU A 107 -5.37 -4.65 9.83
C LEU A 107 -4.08 -3.83 9.60
N ILE A 108 -3.38 -3.45 10.67
CA ILE A 108 -2.06 -2.81 10.60
C ILE A 108 -1.09 -3.71 9.82
N VAL A 109 -0.98 -4.99 10.21
CA VAL A 109 -0.10 -5.96 9.56
C VAL A 109 -0.49 -6.19 8.10
N SER A 110 -1.79 -6.31 7.80
CA SER A 110 -2.26 -6.51 6.42
C SER A 110 -1.88 -5.38 5.48
N SER A 111 -1.75 -4.15 5.99
CA SER A 111 -1.41 -2.98 5.18
C SER A 111 0.08 -2.87 4.87
N ILE A 112 0.95 -3.52 5.65
CA ILE A 112 2.41 -3.50 5.43
C ILE A 112 2.91 -4.67 4.58
N ILE A 113 2.17 -5.77 4.53
CA ILE A 113 2.58 -7.00 3.83
C ILE A 113 2.89 -6.78 2.35
N PRO A 114 2.04 -6.09 1.56
CA PRO A 114 2.32 -5.92 0.15
C PRO A 114 3.62 -5.13 -0.08
N GLU A 115 3.88 -4.14 0.78
CA GLU A 115 5.09 -3.33 0.73
C GLU A 115 6.34 -4.16 1.05
N GLN A 116 6.33 -4.88 2.17
CA GLN A 116 7.45 -5.73 2.59
C GLN A 116 7.74 -6.86 1.58
N LEU A 117 6.71 -7.52 1.07
CA LEU A 117 6.89 -8.55 0.04
C LEU A 117 7.46 -7.95 -1.24
N ARG A 118 6.96 -6.80 -1.70
CA ARG A 118 7.51 -6.09 -2.85
C ARG A 118 8.99 -5.75 -2.65
N PHE A 119 9.37 -5.32 -1.45
CA PHE A 119 10.76 -5.01 -1.12
C PHE A 119 11.66 -6.24 -1.25
N PHE A 120 11.28 -7.34 -0.62
CA PHE A 120 12.08 -8.57 -0.61
C PHE A 120 12.18 -9.20 -1.99
N THR A 121 11.10 -9.20 -2.78
CA THR A 121 11.13 -9.74 -4.14
C THR A 121 11.92 -8.86 -5.11
N SER A 122 11.89 -7.54 -4.95
CA SER A 122 12.63 -6.61 -5.82
C SER A 122 14.12 -6.53 -5.45
N ASN A 123 14.49 -6.80 -4.19
CA ASN A 123 15.86 -6.67 -3.67
C ASN A 123 16.46 -8.04 -3.30
N ARG A 124 16.39 -9.02 -4.22
CA ARG A 124 16.72 -10.44 -3.97
C ARG A 124 18.12 -10.67 -3.39
N GLU A 125 19.13 -9.94 -3.85
CA GLU A 125 20.50 -10.07 -3.33
C GLU A 125 20.58 -9.64 -1.86
N SER A 126 20.09 -8.43 -1.56
CA SER A 126 20.01 -7.92 -0.18
C SER A 126 19.15 -8.81 0.71
N PHE A 127 18.04 -9.32 0.17
CA PHE A 127 17.17 -10.29 0.83
C PHE A 127 17.95 -11.53 1.27
N LYS A 128 18.64 -12.21 0.34
CA LYS A 128 19.42 -13.43 0.64
C LYS A 128 20.60 -13.17 1.56
N LYS A 129 21.21 -12.00 1.49
CA LYS A 129 22.40 -11.65 2.28
C LYS A 129 22.08 -11.22 3.72
N TYR A 130 20.98 -10.51 3.93
CA TYR A 130 20.71 -9.83 5.21
C TYR A 130 19.36 -10.22 5.82
N PHE A 131 18.27 -10.13 5.05
CA PHE A 131 16.91 -10.27 5.60
C PHE A 131 16.53 -11.72 5.88
N GLU A 132 16.86 -12.64 4.98
CA GLU A 132 16.57 -14.07 5.14
C GLU A 132 17.33 -14.70 6.32
N PRO A 133 18.65 -14.46 6.51
CA PRO A 133 19.37 -15.03 7.64
C PRO A 133 18.96 -14.42 8.99
N LEU A 134 18.75 -13.09 9.03
CA LEU A 134 18.47 -12.37 10.28
C LEU A 134 16.99 -12.38 10.67
N LYS A 135 16.09 -12.69 9.73
CA LYS A 135 14.63 -12.68 9.91
C LYS A 135 14.15 -11.32 10.44
N ILE A 136 14.50 -10.26 9.72
CA ILE A 136 14.18 -8.86 10.05
C ILE A 136 13.36 -8.20 8.94
N LEU A 137 12.64 -7.14 9.29
CA LEU A 137 11.86 -6.34 8.33
C LEU A 137 12.76 -5.42 7.50
N GLY A 138 12.30 -5.06 6.30
CA GLY A 138 12.92 -4.04 5.47
C GLY A 138 12.53 -2.63 5.92
N THR A 139 13.51 -1.82 6.31
CA THR A 139 13.31 -0.38 6.57
C THR A 139 13.65 0.41 5.31
N TYR A 140 12.68 1.15 4.78
CA TYR A 140 12.89 2.02 3.63
C TYR A 140 13.54 3.34 4.07
N THR A 141 14.45 3.88 3.25
CA THR A 141 15.28 5.04 3.64
C THR A 141 15.41 6.12 2.55
N GLN A 142 14.70 6.00 1.42
CA GLN A 142 14.84 6.92 0.28
C GLN A 142 13.55 7.68 -0.04
N PHE A 143 12.68 7.15 -0.90
CA PHE A 143 11.45 7.83 -1.35
C PHE A 143 10.23 7.53 -0.49
N SER A 144 10.39 6.58 0.42
CA SER A 144 9.39 6.02 1.32
C SER A 144 10.18 5.53 2.53
N TYR A 145 9.56 5.51 3.71
CA TYR A 145 10.29 5.31 4.96
C TYR A 145 9.59 4.31 5.89
N GLY A 146 10.36 3.76 6.83
CA GLY A 146 9.86 2.79 7.79
C GLY A 146 9.59 1.43 7.15
N ILE A 147 8.81 0.60 7.82
CA ILE A 147 8.43 -0.74 7.34
C ILE A 147 7.19 -0.73 6.43
N SER A 148 6.45 0.37 6.41
CA SER A 148 5.19 0.49 5.66
C SER A 148 5.30 1.35 4.41
N GLY A 149 6.46 1.93 4.15
CA GLY A 149 6.71 2.71 2.94
C GLY A 149 5.97 4.05 2.91
N ILE A 150 5.74 4.68 4.06
CA ILE A 150 5.09 6.00 4.12
C ILE A 150 6.05 7.07 3.59
N LYS A 151 5.55 7.96 2.72
CA LYS A 151 6.30 9.10 2.21
C LYS A 151 6.34 10.22 3.24
N MET A 152 7.42 11.02 3.24
CA MET A 152 7.57 12.16 4.17
C MET A 152 6.38 13.13 4.10
N GLU A 153 5.92 13.45 2.89
CA GLU A 153 4.75 14.33 2.70
C GLU A 153 3.45 13.71 3.21
N THR A 154 3.29 12.39 3.09
CA THR A 154 2.14 11.68 3.67
C THR A 154 2.20 11.72 5.20
N ALA A 155 3.39 11.56 5.79
CA ALA A 155 3.58 11.65 7.23
C ALA A 155 3.26 13.05 7.78
N LYS A 156 3.68 14.11 7.08
CA LYS A 156 3.27 15.49 7.38
C LYS A 156 1.75 15.66 7.30
N GLN A 157 1.14 15.14 6.24
CA GLN A 157 -0.32 15.23 6.09
C GLN A 157 -1.09 14.49 7.19
N ILE A 158 -0.59 13.35 7.67
CA ILE A 158 -1.15 12.66 8.84
C ILE A 158 -1.09 13.56 10.07
N GLU A 159 0.07 14.16 10.35
CA GLU A 159 0.23 15.09 11.48
C GLU A 159 -0.70 16.30 11.39
N ASP A 160 -0.86 16.87 10.20
CA ASP A 160 -1.76 18.01 9.95
C ASP A 160 -3.23 17.62 10.16
N ASN A 161 -3.65 16.45 9.65
CA ASN A 161 -5.01 15.92 9.80
C ASN A 161 -5.38 15.68 11.28
N LEU A 162 -4.42 15.27 12.10
CA LEU A 162 -4.64 15.11 13.55
C LEU A 162 -4.96 16.42 14.25
N LYS A 163 -4.54 17.57 13.70
CA LYS A 163 -4.73 18.90 14.31
C LYS A 163 -5.86 19.70 13.66
N ASP A 164 -6.11 19.49 12.37
CA ASP A 164 -7.14 20.20 11.63
C ASP A 164 -8.54 19.63 11.90
N ARG A 165 -9.28 20.25 12.82
CA ARG A 165 -10.65 19.87 13.17
C ARG A 165 -11.66 19.98 12.04
N THR A 166 -11.32 20.67 10.94
CA THR A 166 -12.15 20.77 9.74
C THR A 166 -11.81 19.71 8.70
N SER A 167 -10.69 19.01 8.87
CA SER A 167 -10.29 17.91 7.99
C SER A 167 -11.32 16.78 8.09
N PRO A 168 -11.75 16.20 6.96
CA PRO A 168 -12.61 15.02 6.99
C PRO A 168 -11.88 13.79 7.56
N PHE A 169 -10.56 13.87 7.71
CA PHE A 169 -9.69 12.84 8.29
C PHE A 169 -9.49 13.02 9.80
N TYR A 170 -9.99 14.09 10.41
CA TYR A 170 -9.77 14.39 11.82
C TYR A 170 -10.33 13.30 12.74
N LEU A 171 -9.51 12.85 13.69
CA LEU A 171 -9.82 11.70 14.56
C LEU A 171 -10.45 12.07 15.91
N GLY A 172 -10.48 13.37 16.26
CA GLY A 172 -10.93 13.84 17.57
C GLY A 172 -9.79 14.17 18.53
N THR A 173 -10.14 14.87 19.61
CA THR A 173 -9.18 15.49 20.54
C THR A 173 -8.25 14.48 21.22
N GLN A 174 -8.72 13.24 21.43
CA GLN A 174 -7.90 12.18 22.04
C GLN A 174 -6.70 11.76 21.18
N TYR A 175 -6.73 12.04 19.87
CA TYR A 175 -5.64 11.70 18.95
C TYR A 175 -4.74 12.87 18.60
N GLU A 176 -5.12 14.11 18.95
CA GLU A 176 -4.40 15.33 18.53
C GLU A 176 -2.90 15.25 18.85
N ASN A 177 -2.50 14.62 19.96
CA ASN A 177 -1.12 14.68 20.45
C ASN A 177 -0.34 13.35 20.33
N VAL A 178 -0.89 12.34 19.64
CA VAL A 178 -0.26 11.00 19.57
C VAL A 178 1.04 10.97 18.77
N LEU A 179 1.26 11.98 17.91
CA LEU A 179 2.47 12.14 17.11
C LEU A 179 3.27 13.40 17.48
N ASP A 180 2.96 14.07 18.58
CA ASP A 180 3.67 15.30 18.98
C ASP A 180 5.16 15.05 19.20
N TYR A 181 5.97 16.05 18.84
CA TYR A 181 7.40 16.03 19.05
C TYR A 181 7.74 16.70 20.39
N GLN A 182 8.79 16.21 21.06
CA GLN A 182 9.26 16.79 22.32
C GLN A 182 9.80 18.22 22.15
N ASN A 183 10.30 18.53 20.95
CA ASN A 183 10.71 19.87 20.57
C ASN A 183 10.38 20.14 19.10
N VAL A 184 10.26 21.42 18.74
CA VAL A 184 9.85 21.86 17.39
C VAL A 184 11.03 22.17 16.46
N ILE A 185 12.24 21.74 16.82
CA ILE A 185 13.45 22.02 16.05
C ILE A 185 13.68 20.87 15.07
N ASP A 186 13.84 21.19 13.78
CA ASP A 186 14.13 20.22 12.72
C ASP A 186 13.19 19.01 12.71
N LEU A 187 11.89 19.28 12.59
CA LEU A 187 10.84 18.25 12.58
C LEU A 187 11.05 17.21 11.47
N ASP A 188 11.64 17.61 10.33
CA ASP A 188 11.88 16.70 9.22
C ASP A 188 12.98 15.68 9.56
N ALA A 189 14.06 16.09 10.23
CA ALA A 189 15.06 15.14 10.75
C ALA A 189 14.48 14.23 11.83
N GLN A 190 13.70 14.77 12.78
CA GLN A 190 13.05 13.95 13.82
C GLN A 190 12.07 12.95 13.21
N ARG A 191 11.32 13.34 12.17
CA ARG A 191 10.41 12.45 11.44
C ARG A 191 11.17 11.34 10.73
N LEU A 192 12.29 11.68 10.08
CA LEU A 192 13.14 10.69 9.44
C LEU A 192 13.66 9.69 10.47
N GLU A 193 14.17 10.14 11.62
CA GLU A 193 14.64 9.30 12.71
C GLU A 193 13.57 8.32 13.20
N ARG A 194 12.34 8.79 13.41
CA ARG A 194 11.18 7.96 13.78
C ARG A 194 10.94 6.80 12.81
N PHE A 195 11.13 7.02 11.50
CA PHE A 195 10.93 5.98 10.50
C PHE A 195 12.16 5.10 10.26
N THR A 196 13.38 5.63 10.42
CA THR A 196 14.61 4.90 10.07
C THR A 196 15.24 4.16 11.25
N ASN A 197 14.65 4.23 12.44
CA ASN A 197 15.12 3.45 13.58
C ASN A 197 14.90 1.95 13.35
N SER A 198 15.98 1.24 13.03
CA SER A 198 15.97 -0.20 12.77
C SER A 198 15.84 -1.08 14.03
N HIS A 199 15.95 -0.50 15.22
CA HIS A 199 15.83 -1.22 16.50
C HIS A 199 14.46 -1.02 17.15
N ASP A 200 13.71 -0.01 16.73
CA ASP A 200 12.39 0.29 17.24
C ASP A 200 11.49 0.80 16.11
N HIS A 201 10.58 -0.06 15.67
CA HIS A 201 9.63 0.25 14.61
C HIS A 201 8.36 0.96 15.11
N TYR A 202 8.31 1.41 16.38
CA TYR A 202 7.11 1.92 17.03
C TYR A 202 6.40 2.96 16.16
N TYR A 203 7.13 4.00 15.77
CA TYR A 203 6.54 5.07 14.97
C TYR A 203 6.18 4.61 13.56
N SER A 204 6.92 3.68 12.96
CA SER A 204 6.51 3.14 11.65
C SER A 204 5.14 2.46 11.74
N TYR A 205 4.88 1.66 12.78
CA TYR A 205 3.56 1.09 13.01
C TYR A 205 2.53 2.15 13.40
N LEU A 206 2.88 3.11 14.27
CA LEU A 206 1.95 4.14 14.73
C LEU A 206 1.47 5.04 13.59
N TYR A 207 2.37 5.55 12.74
CA TYR A 207 1.96 6.31 11.56
C TYR A 207 1.10 5.47 10.61
N THR A 208 1.40 4.17 10.46
CA THR A 208 0.59 3.27 9.65
C THR A 208 -0.83 3.15 10.21
N ALA A 209 -0.95 2.94 11.52
CA ALA A 209 -2.24 2.79 12.19
C ALA A 209 -3.05 4.09 12.16
N ILE A 210 -2.43 5.24 12.46
CA ILE A 210 -3.10 6.54 12.39
C ILE A 210 -3.56 6.83 10.97
N TYR A 211 -2.73 6.59 9.96
CA TYR A 211 -3.12 6.81 8.56
C TYR A 211 -4.33 5.97 8.16
N ILE A 212 -4.34 4.68 8.50
CA ILE A 212 -5.49 3.81 8.28
C ILE A 212 -6.73 4.37 9.00
N LYS A 213 -6.57 4.81 10.25
CA LYS A 213 -7.68 5.33 11.06
C LYS A 213 -8.26 6.62 10.50
N GLU A 214 -7.43 7.51 9.96
CA GLU A 214 -7.86 8.73 9.28
C GLU A 214 -8.72 8.42 8.06
N ILE A 215 -8.30 7.46 7.23
CA ILE A 215 -9.10 6.99 6.09
C ILE A 215 -10.42 6.38 6.59
N MET A 216 -10.39 5.53 7.62
CA MET A 216 -11.60 4.95 8.22
C MET A 216 -12.58 6.04 8.68
N ALA A 217 -12.09 7.06 9.39
CA ALA A 217 -12.90 8.17 9.88
C ALA A 217 -13.55 8.96 8.73
N GLN A 218 -12.80 9.29 7.69
CA GLN A 218 -13.33 9.99 6.51
C GLN A 218 -14.50 9.23 5.86
N TRP A 219 -14.33 7.93 5.66
CA TRP A 219 -15.34 7.09 5.01
C TRP A 219 -16.55 6.83 5.90
N GLN A 220 -16.32 6.61 7.19
CA GLN A 220 -17.38 6.45 8.18
C GLN A 220 -18.24 7.71 8.29
N ASN A 221 -17.62 8.89 8.39
CA ASN A 221 -18.32 10.18 8.47
C ASN A 221 -19.11 10.50 7.19
N ALA A 222 -18.67 9.98 6.04
CA ALA A 222 -19.38 10.11 4.77
C ALA A 222 -20.51 9.07 4.57
N GLY A 223 -20.74 8.17 5.53
CA GLY A 223 -21.78 7.13 5.46
C GLY A 223 -21.40 5.89 4.63
N TYR A 224 -20.13 5.73 4.29
CA TYR A 224 -19.60 4.62 3.48
C TYR A 224 -18.54 3.84 4.26
N SER A 225 -18.83 3.37 5.47
CA SER A 225 -17.81 2.68 6.30
C SER A 225 -17.10 1.56 5.53
N ILE A 226 -15.77 1.56 5.61
CA ILE A 226 -14.87 0.55 5.01
C ILE A 226 -14.00 -0.13 6.08
N ASN A 227 -14.39 -0.05 7.35
CA ASN A 227 -13.63 -0.58 8.48
C ASN A 227 -13.37 -2.10 8.36
N ASP A 228 -14.29 -2.82 7.73
CA ASP A 228 -14.20 -4.24 7.42
C ASP A 228 -13.62 -4.56 6.03
N ARG A 229 -13.13 -3.56 5.30
CA ARG A 229 -12.65 -3.69 3.92
C ARG A 229 -11.13 -3.53 3.88
N PRO A 230 -10.34 -4.49 4.38
CA PRO A 230 -8.87 -4.39 4.41
C PRO A 230 -8.30 -4.11 3.02
N GLU A 231 -8.91 -4.66 1.97
CA GLU A 231 -8.48 -4.49 0.59
C GLU A 231 -8.69 -3.07 0.07
N VAL A 232 -9.74 -2.38 0.52
CA VAL A 232 -10.00 -0.98 0.16
C VAL A 232 -9.09 -0.08 0.99
N LEU A 233 -9.00 -0.32 2.29
CA LEU A 233 -8.13 0.44 3.19
C LEU A 233 -6.67 0.40 2.72
N SER A 234 -6.14 -0.79 2.40
CA SER A 234 -4.77 -0.93 1.91
C SER A 234 -4.60 -0.38 0.48
N THR A 235 -5.64 -0.40 -0.36
CA THR A 235 -5.62 0.29 -1.66
C THR A 235 -5.45 1.80 -1.47
N LEU A 236 -6.23 2.41 -0.57
CA LEU A 236 -6.17 3.85 -0.29
C LEU A 236 -4.87 4.24 0.42
N PHE A 237 -4.38 3.40 1.34
CA PHE A 237 -3.07 3.55 1.96
C PHE A 237 -1.96 3.67 0.90
N ASN A 238 -1.96 2.76 -0.09
CA ASN A 238 -0.99 2.75 -1.18
C ASN A 238 -1.13 3.97 -2.12
N LEU A 239 -2.35 4.43 -2.36
CA LEU A 239 -2.65 5.50 -3.33
C LEU A 239 -2.53 6.93 -2.76
N GLY A 240 -2.67 7.12 -1.45
CA GLY A 240 -2.63 8.44 -0.82
C GLY A 240 -4.02 9.03 -0.53
N PHE A 241 -4.08 9.98 0.42
CA PHE A 241 -5.29 10.72 0.78
C PHE A 241 -6.05 11.32 -0.40
N ALA A 242 -5.35 11.84 -1.42
CA ALA A 242 -5.96 12.45 -2.60
C ALA A 242 -6.82 11.48 -3.43
N LYS A 243 -6.66 10.16 -3.24
CA LYS A 243 -7.47 9.13 -3.87
C LYS A 243 -8.57 8.58 -2.96
N SER A 244 -8.60 9.01 -1.70
CA SER A 244 -9.63 8.64 -0.73
C SER A 244 -10.90 9.46 -0.95
N VAL A 245 -11.77 8.93 -1.81
CA VAL A 245 -13.06 9.52 -2.17
C VAL A 245 -14.17 8.52 -1.78
N PRO A 246 -14.91 8.79 -0.68
CA PRO A 246 -15.96 7.89 -0.21
C PRO A 246 -17.05 7.61 -1.26
N LYS A 247 -17.41 6.33 -1.44
CA LYS A 247 -18.45 5.88 -2.36
C LYS A 247 -18.96 4.49 -1.97
N GLU A 248 -20.17 4.13 -2.42
CA GLU A 248 -20.83 2.86 -2.04
C GLU A 248 -20.05 1.62 -2.46
N ASN A 249 -19.46 1.63 -3.65
CA ASN A 249 -18.76 0.50 -4.24
C ASN A 249 -17.31 0.92 -4.56
N PRO A 250 -16.42 0.98 -3.56
CA PRO A 250 -15.01 1.27 -3.77
C PRO A 250 -14.32 0.20 -4.61
N ASP A 251 -13.44 0.63 -5.52
CA ASP A 251 -12.63 -0.30 -6.31
C ASP A 251 -11.43 -0.76 -5.49
N VAL A 252 -11.03 -2.01 -5.70
CA VAL A 252 -9.84 -2.62 -5.09
C VAL A 252 -8.70 -2.57 -6.09
N GLY A 253 -7.51 -2.14 -5.64
CA GLY A 253 -6.40 -1.91 -6.54
C GLY A 253 -5.10 -1.55 -5.83
N GLY A 254 -4.47 -0.46 -6.27
CA GLY A 254 -3.12 -0.07 -5.90
C GLY A 254 -2.07 -0.62 -6.88
N SER A 255 -0.79 -0.43 -6.55
CA SER A 255 0.31 -0.92 -7.38
C SER A 255 0.24 -2.44 -7.56
N VAL A 256 0.59 -2.91 -8.76
CA VAL A 256 0.77 -4.34 -9.03
C VAL A 256 2.10 -4.82 -8.45
N ILE A 257 2.08 -5.96 -7.78
CA ILE A 257 3.22 -6.62 -7.15
C ILE A 257 3.33 -8.02 -7.75
N THR A 258 4.47 -8.32 -8.36
CA THR A 258 4.73 -9.65 -8.91
C THR A 258 5.52 -10.48 -7.91
N ILE A 259 4.95 -11.59 -7.47
CA ILE A 259 5.57 -12.56 -6.55
C ILE A 259 5.48 -13.93 -7.20
N ASN A 260 6.62 -14.61 -7.40
CA ASN A 260 6.68 -15.93 -8.03
C ASN A 260 5.88 -16.01 -9.35
N ASN A 261 6.07 -15.02 -10.24
CA ASN A 261 5.40 -14.90 -11.54
C ASN A 261 3.88 -14.73 -11.47
N MET A 262 3.34 -14.41 -10.29
CA MET A 262 1.94 -14.09 -10.08
C MET A 262 1.79 -12.62 -9.71
N ASP A 263 0.91 -11.92 -10.41
CA ASP A 263 0.61 -10.52 -10.14
C ASP A 263 -0.50 -10.38 -9.11
N TYR A 264 -0.29 -9.52 -8.12
CA TYR A 264 -1.26 -9.16 -7.09
C TYR A 264 -1.46 -7.65 -7.10
N THR A 265 -2.68 -7.16 -6.84
CA THR A 265 -2.85 -5.77 -6.45
C THR A 265 -2.44 -5.59 -4.99
N PHE A 266 -2.01 -4.38 -4.62
CA PHE A 266 -1.69 -4.05 -3.23
C PHE A 266 -2.85 -4.41 -2.28
N GLY A 267 -4.06 -3.91 -2.58
CA GLY A 267 -5.26 -4.21 -1.80
C GLY A 267 -5.63 -5.69 -1.80
N GLY A 268 -5.50 -6.37 -2.95
CA GLY A 268 -5.83 -7.79 -3.06
C GLY A 268 -4.87 -8.69 -2.26
N LEU A 269 -3.58 -8.32 -2.19
CA LEU A 269 -2.61 -9.04 -1.37
C LEU A 269 -2.87 -8.82 0.13
N SER A 270 -3.25 -7.60 0.53
CA SER A 270 -3.70 -7.31 1.89
C SER A 270 -4.94 -8.11 2.27
N TYR A 271 -5.93 -8.22 1.37
CA TYR A 271 -7.10 -9.08 1.56
C TYR A 271 -6.70 -10.53 1.81
N ASP A 272 -5.84 -11.06 0.93
CA ASP A 272 -5.44 -12.46 0.95
C ASP A 272 -4.78 -12.80 2.28
N PHE A 273 -3.90 -11.93 2.79
CA PHE A 273 -3.38 -12.11 4.15
C PHE A 273 -4.47 -11.98 5.20
N TYR A 274 -5.24 -10.88 5.19
CA TYR A 274 -6.20 -10.56 6.24
C TYR A 274 -7.21 -11.70 6.45
N TYR A 275 -7.63 -12.40 5.41
CA TYR A 275 -8.57 -13.52 5.54
C TYR A 275 -7.91 -14.91 5.46
N SER A 276 -6.58 -15.01 5.42
CA SER A 276 -5.87 -16.30 5.50
C SER A 276 -5.75 -16.84 6.93
N ALA A 277 -5.33 -18.09 7.07
CA ALA A 277 -4.97 -18.66 8.37
C ALA A 277 -3.63 -18.13 8.90
N GLU A 278 -2.81 -17.48 8.08
CA GLU A 278 -1.50 -16.99 8.49
C GLU A 278 -1.61 -15.98 9.63
N LEU A 279 -0.79 -16.21 10.67
CA LEU A 279 -0.71 -15.41 11.88
C LEU A 279 -2.07 -15.17 12.56
N SER A 280 -3.11 -15.97 12.29
CA SER A 280 -4.45 -15.78 12.84
C SER A 280 -4.57 -16.13 14.33
N ASP A 281 -3.64 -16.94 14.82
CA ASP A 281 -3.42 -17.25 16.23
C ASP A 281 -2.77 -16.09 17.00
N ILE A 282 -1.97 -15.27 16.32
CA ILE A 282 -1.25 -14.13 16.90
C ILE A 282 -2.03 -12.82 16.73
N PHE A 283 -2.53 -12.57 15.51
CA PHE A 283 -3.33 -11.42 15.13
C PHE A 283 -4.66 -11.92 14.57
N PRO A 284 -5.70 -12.07 15.40
CA PRO A 284 -6.98 -12.66 14.98
C PRO A 284 -7.75 -11.75 14.01
N ILE A 285 -8.64 -12.36 13.23
CA ILE A 285 -9.59 -11.63 12.36
C ILE A 285 -10.60 -10.90 13.26
N VAL A 286 -10.76 -9.60 13.04
CA VAL A 286 -11.68 -8.75 13.82
C VAL A 286 -12.62 -8.03 12.87
N VAL A 287 -13.92 -8.30 13.00
CA VAL A 287 -14.97 -7.56 12.28
C VAL A 287 -15.33 -6.33 13.11
N GLN A 288 -15.40 -5.15 12.48
CA GLN A 288 -15.72 -3.86 13.08
C GLN A 288 -17.13 -3.38 12.78
#